data_AF-A0A660TAC7-F1
#
_entry.id   AF-A0A660TAC7-F1
#
_cell.length_a   1.000
_cell.length_b   1.000
_cell.length_c   1.000
_cell.angle_alpha   90.00
_cell.angle_beta   90.00
_cell.angle_gamma   90.00
#
_symmetry.space_group_name_H-M   'P 1'
#
loop_
_entity.id
_entity.type
_entity.pdbx_description
1 polymer ?
#
loop_
_entity_poly.entity_id
_entity_poly.type
_entity_poly.pdbx_seq_one_letter_code
_entity_poly.pdbx_strand_id
1 'polypeptide(L)' 'LKDLVVKLERKYNVKINIEDKKLEDKKFTGILENETIEQVLQVLKLTAHINYRIEEREIWLYQL' A
#
# COMPACT_ATOMS: atom_id res chain seq x y z
N LEU A 1 3.71 1.72 8.18
CA LEU A 1 3.11 1.73 6.82
C LEU A 1 3.72 2.84 5.98
N LYS A 2 3.88 4.04 6.55
CA LYS A 2 4.47 5.23 5.89
C LYS A 2 5.78 4.95 5.14
N ASP A 3 6.76 4.28 5.76
CA ASP A 3 8.04 4.00 5.08
C ASP A 3 7.91 3.07 3.86
N LEU A 4 7.02 2.07 3.95
CA LEU A 4 6.74 1.18 2.83
C LEU A 4 6.04 1.95 1.69
N VAL A 5 5.06 2.77 2.03
CA VAL A 5 4.33 3.61 1.08
C VAL A 5 5.27 4.52 0.29
N VAL A 6 6.16 5.24 0.97
CA VAL A 6 7.13 6.13 0.29
C VAL A 6 8.04 5.37 -0.68
N LYS A 7 8.43 4.13 -0.34
CA LYS A 7 9.22 3.27 -1.24
C LYS A 7 8.42 2.83 -2.45
N LEU A 8 7.16 2.46 -2.27
CA LEU A 8 6.26 2.04 -3.35
C LEU A 8 5.96 3.20 -4.30
N GLU A 9 5.65 4.38 -3.78
CA GLU A 9 5.39 5.58 -4.58
C GLU A 9 6.56 5.89 -5.52
N ARG A 10 7.80 5.85 -4.99
CA ARG A 10 9.02 6.08 -5.77
C ARG A 10 9.33 4.96 -6.76
N LYS A 11 9.17 3.68 -6.37
CA LYS A 11 9.51 2.52 -7.21
C LYS A 11 8.56 2.39 -8.40
N TYR A 12 7.27 2.65 -8.21
CA TYR A 12 6.23 2.43 -9.22
C TYR A 12 5.67 3.72 -9.83
N ASN A 13 6.16 4.89 -9.41
CA ASN A 13 5.69 6.20 -9.87
C ASN A 13 4.16 6.38 -9.70
N VAL A 14 3.69 6.01 -8.51
CA VAL A 14 2.30 6.10 -8.06
C VAL A 14 2.21 6.98 -6.81
N LYS A 15 1.00 7.45 -6.49
CA LYS A 15 0.70 8.15 -5.25
C LYS A 15 -0.20 7.27 -4.39
N ILE A 16 0.11 7.10 -3.11
CA ILE A 16 -0.65 6.24 -2.21
C ILE A 16 -1.22 7.09 -1.08
N ASN A 17 -2.53 7.22 -1.06
CA ASN A 17 -3.29 7.92 -0.04
C ASN A 17 -3.79 6.90 1.00
N ILE A 18 -3.49 7.12 2.28
CA ILE A 18 -4.02 6.32 3.39
C ILE A 18 -5.22 7.07 3.96
N GLU A 19 -6.44 6.53 3.81
CA GLU A 19 -7.67 7.22 4.28
C GLU A 19 -7.92 7.02 5.78
N ASP A 20 -7.46 5.91 6.36
CA ASP A 20 -7.71 5.57 7.77
C ASP A 20 -6.45 5.75 8.63
N LYS A 21 -6.54 6.63 9.63
CA LYS A 21 -5.48 6.86 10.63
C LYS A 21 -5.04 5.60 11.36
N LYS A 22 -5.93 4.61 11.53
CA LYS A 22 -5.59 3.31 12.14
C LYS A 22 -4.57 2.52 11.33
N LEU A 23 -4.45 2.79 10.03
CA LEU A 23 -3.45 2.17 9.16
C LEU A 23 -2.09 2.86 9.26
N GLU A 24 -2.03 4.11 9.71
CA GLU A 24 -0.77 4.85 9.86
C GLU A 24 0.16 4.21 10.90
N ASP A 25 -0.44 3.70 12.00
CA ASP A 25 0.30 3.08 13.12
C ASP A 25 0.71 1.63 12.85
N LYS A 26 0.17 0.98 11.81
CA LYS A 26 0.54 -0.40 11.46
C LYS A 26 1.94 -0.41 10.85
N LYS A 27 2.88 -1.15 11.46
CA LYS A 27 4.20 -1.40 10.86
C LYS A 27 4.08 -2.48 9.79
N PHE A 28 4.37 -2.11 8.55
CA PHE A 28 4.46 -3.05 7.45
C PHE A 28 5.91 -3.16 7.04
N THR A 29 6.40 -4.40 7.04
CA THR A 29 7.73 -4.76 6.61
C THR A 29 7.57 -5.75 5.46
N GLY A 30 8.11 -5.41 4.30
CA GLY A 30 8.10 -6.27 3.13
C GLY A 30 9.35 -6.02 2.31
N ILE A 31 9.94 -7.08 1.79
CA ILE A 31 11.00 -6.99 0.78
C ILE A 31 10.29 -6.91 -0.57
N LEU A 32 10.57 -5.85 -1.32
CA LEU A 32 10.01 -5.62 -2.65
C LEU A 32 11.09 -5.97 -3.65
N GLU A 33 11.18 -7.24 -4.06
CA GLU A 33 12.19 -7.69 -5.03
C GLU A 33 11.65 -7.42 -6.44
N ASN A 34 10.83 -8.33 -6.96
CA ASN A 34 10.34 -8.32 -8.35
C ASN A 34 8.81 -8.29 -8.45
N GLU A 35 8.10 -7.99 -7.37
CA GLU A 35 6.64 -7.94 -7.37
C GLU A 35 6.12 -6.70 -8.10
N THR A 36 4.94 -6.81 -8.73
CA THR A 36 4.18 -5.64 -9.18
C THR A 36 3.50 -4.95 -7.99
N ILE A 37 3.17 -3.67 -8.14
CA ILE A 37 2.43 -2.94 -7.10
C ILE A 37 1.12 -3.64 -6.73
N GLU A 38 0.43 -4.24 -7.71
CA GLU A 38 -0.82 -4.97 -7.49
C GLU A 38 -0.63 -6.22 -6.61
N GLN A 39 0.46 -6.96 -6.82
CA GLN A 39 0.79 -8.12 -5.99
C GLN A 39 1.06 -7.70 -4.55
N VAL A 40 1.79 -6.60 -4.36
CA VAL A 40 2.05 -6.05 -3.02
C VAL A 40 0.73 -5.65 -2.34
N LEU A 41 -0.16 -4.95 -3.06
CA LEU A 41 -1.46 -4.55 -2.54
C LEU A 41 -2.36 -5.75 -2.20
N GLN A 42 -2.32 -6.82 -2.99
CA GLN A 42 -3.01 -8.08 -2.68
C GLN A 42 -2.50 -8.71 -1.39
N VAL A 43 -1.18 -8.76 -1.19
CA VAL A 43 -0.60 -9.27 0.06
C VAL A 43 -1.02 -8.40 1.25
N LEU A 44 -0.99 -7.08 1.10
CA LEU A 44 -1.46 -6.15 2.14
C LEU A 44 -2.94 -6.38 2.50
N LYS A 45 -3.77 -6.69 1.50
CA LYS A 45 -5.17 -7.03 1.70
C LYS A 45 -5.36 -8.32 2.50
N LEU A 46 -4.66 -9.39 2.11
CA LEU A 46 -4.79 -10.70 2.75
C LEU A 46 -4.20 -10.73 4.16
N THR A 47 -3.07 -10.06 4.38
CA THR A 47 -2.33 -10.13 5.65
C THR A 47 -2.83 -9.14 6.70
N ALA A 48 -3.32 -7.97 6.29
CA ALA A 48 -3.66 -6.90 7.21
C ALA A 48 -5.09 -6.36 7.12
N HIS A 49 -5.94 -7.05 6.34
CA HIS A 49 -7.35 -6.69 6.14
C HIS A 49 -7.50 -5.25 5.62
N ILE A 50 -6.57 -4.82 4.76
CA ILE A 50 -6.59 -3.51 4.11
C ILE A 50 -7.26 -3.65 2.75
N ASN A 51 -8.25 -2.83 2.46
CA ASN A 51 -8.76 -2.70 1.11
C ASN A 51 -8.06 -1.56 0.38
N TYR A 52 -8.09 -1.64 -0.94
CA TYR A 52 -7.49 -0.64 -1.79
C TYR A 52 -8.32 -0.40 -3.03
N ARG A 53 -8.29 0.83 -3.55
CA ARG A 53 -8.76 1.20 -4.89
C ARG A 53 -7.61 1.83 -5.67
N ILE A 54 -7.57 1.57 -6.97
CA ILE A 54 -6.57 2.12 -7.90
C ILE A 54 -7.32 2.97 -8.91
N GLU A 55 -6.91 4.23 -9.03
CA GLU A 55 -7.43 5.21 -9.98
C GLU A 55 -6.24 5.81 -10.72
N GLU A 56 -5.99 5.32 -11.94
CA GLU A 56 -4.82 5.69 -12.76
C GLU A 56 -3.48 5.49 -12.04
N ARG A 57 -2.91 6.55 -11.48
CA ARG A 57 -1.65 6.56 -10.73
C ARG A 57 -1.86 6.85 -9.25
N GLU A 58 -3.10 6.95 -8.79
CA GLU A 58 -3.44 7.10 -7.38
C GLU A 58 -3.98 5.78 -6.82
N ILE A 59 -3.50 5.43 -5.63
CA ILE A 59 -3.91 4.26 -4.87
C ILE A 59 -4.45 4.76 -3.55
N TRP A 60 -5.63 4.30 -3.16
CA TRP A 60 -6.23 4.65 -1.88
C TRP A 60 -6.31 3.41 -1.01
N LEU A 61 -5.74 3.46 0.19
CA LEU A 61 -5.77 2.40 1.20
C LEU A 61 -6.80 2.75 2.28
N TYR A 62 -7.72 1.82 2.55
CA TYR A 62 -8.78 1.99 3.53
C TYR A 62 -9.08 0.67 4.25
N GLN A 63 -9.60 0.75 5.47
CA GLN A 63 -10.07 -0.43 6.20
C GLN A 63 -11.59 -0.56 5.99
N LEU A 64 -12.10 -1.80 5.86
CA LEU A 64 -13.54 -2.07 5.95
C LEU A 64 -14.01 -1.93 7.40
#